data_AF-A0A4R3A175-F1
#
_entry.id   AF-A0A4R3A175-F1
#
_cell.length_a   1.000
_cell.length_b   1.000
_cell.length_c   1.000
_cell.angle_alpha   90.00
_cell.angle_beta   90.00
_cell.angle_gamma   90.00
#
_symmetry.space_group_name_H-M   'P 1'
#
loop_
_entity.id
_entity.type
_entity.pdbx_description
1 polymer ?
#
loop_
_entity_poly.entity_id
_entity_poly.type
_entity_poly.pdbx_seq_one_letter_code
_entity_poly.pdbx_strand_id
1 'polypeptide(L)'
;MQMIGESDAVMSIMSSNFVDRFNFGLPFDGMSKNTDFSNVHNQGSLITIVSGDVATSVEKNYTLDVSGNSQQNYDNGLSINTAKDYSLSVTLNHIVKVGQRVVFGVGDAFSIKCGKSEFTMNKDGQITIRGENVLVEGAQSIKQKSKRIDIN
;
A
#
# COMPACT_ATOMS: atom_id res chain seq x y z
N MET A 1 -4.13 4.44 -85.75
CA MET A 1 -5.16 3.84 -84.88
C MET A 1 -4.49 3.63 -83.53
N GLN A 2 -4.92 4.42 -82.54
CA GLN A 2 -4.72 4.30 -81.08
C GLN A 2 -3.31 4.05 -80.50
N MET A 3 -2.62 5.15 -80.14
CA MET A 3 -1.87 5.21 -78.87
C MET A 3 -2.89 5.42 -77.74
N ILE A 4 -2.80 4.72 -76.59
CA ILE A 4 -2.83 5.18 -75.17
C ILE A 4 -2.65 3.92 -74.28
N GLY A 5 -1.74 3.95 -73.29
CA GLY A 5 -2.00 3.29 -71.99
C GLY A 5 -1.12 2.11 -71.53
N GLU A 6 0.22 2.24 -71.54
CA GLU A 6 1.05 1.58 -70.51
C GLU A 6 1.28 2.58 -69.37
N SER A 7 0.42 2.56 -68.35
CA SER A 7 0.67 3.07 -67.00
C SER A 7 -0.56 2.73 -66.15
N ASP A 8 -0.39 2.42 -64.87
CA ASP A 8 -1.43 2.45 -63.82
C ASP A 8 -2.15 1.13 -63.43
N ALA A 9 -1.52 -0.04 -63.56
CA ALA A 9 -2.09 -1.28 -63.03
C ALA A 9 -1.27 -2.03 -61.97
N VAL A 10 -0.17 -1.47 -61.45
CA VAL A 10 0.68 -2.17 -60.44
C VAL A 10 0.83 -1.39 -59.11
N MET A 11 0.04 -0.35 -58.86
CA MET A 11 0.06 0.38 -57.59
C MET A 11 -1.35 0.69 -57.09
N SER A 12 -2.07 -0.35 -56.65
CA SER A 12 -3.33 -0.17 -55.92
C SER A 12 -3.57 -1.30 -54.91
N ILE A 13 -2.59 -1.55 -54.03
CA ILE A 13 -2.80 -2.27 -52.77
C ILE A 13 -2.14 -1.51 -51.60
N MET A 14 -2.12 -0.17 -51.67
CA MET A 14 -1.62 0.65 -50.56
C MET A 14 -2.45 1.94 -50.35
N SER A 15 -3.78 1.86 -50.29
CA SER A 15 -4.55 3.09 -49.97
C SER A 15 -5.77 2.95 -49.07
N SER A 16 -5.96 1.86 -48.31
CA SER A 16 -7.11 1.85 -47.37
C SER A 16 -6.93 1.11 -46.04
N ASN A 17 -5.83 0.41 -45.77
CA ASN A 17 -5.71 -0.39 -44.53
C ASN A 17 -4.46 -0.16 -43.67
N PHE A 18 -3.62 0.85 -43.97
CA PHE A 18 -2.43 1.13 -43.16
C PHE A 18 -2.54 2.41 -42.29
N VAL A 19 -3.47 3.32 -42.59
CA VAL A 19 -3.62 4.58 -41.84
C VAL A 19 -4.67 4.48 -40.71
N ASP A 20 -5.59 3.51 -40.78
CA ASP A 20 -6.67 3.36 -39.78
C ASP A 20 -6.29 2.62 -38.49
N ARG A 21 -5.04 2.15 -38.35
CA ARG A 21 -4.58 1.45 -37.12
C ARG A 21 -3.78 2.33 -36.14
N PHE A 22 -3.64 3.62 -36.43
CA PHE A 22 -3.10 4.62 -35.50
C PHE A 22 -4.07 5.77 -35.28
N ASN A 23 -5.33 5.46 -34.96
CA ASN A 23 -6.26 6.44 -34.44
C ASN A 23 -5.91 6.78 -32.97
N PHE A 24 -5.06 7.80 -32.75
CA PHE A 24 -4.93 8.49 -31.46
C PHE A 24 -5.93 9.65 -31.35
N GLY A 25 -7.13 9.50 -31.92
CA GLY A 25 -8.21 10.47 -31.80
C GLY A 25 -8.78 10.53 -30.39
N LEU A 26 -8.22 11.41 -29.56
CA LEU A 26 -8.99 12.11 -28.53
C LEU A 26 -9.09 13.60 -28.92
N PRO A 27 -10.27 14.22 -28.88
CA PRO A 27 -10.42 15.64 -29.17
C PRO A 27 -9.70 16.49 -28.11
N PHE A 28 -8.73 17.30 -28.52
CA PHE A 28 -7.93 18.19 -27.66
C PHE A 28 -8.54 19.60 -27.51
N ASP A 29 -9.86 19.70 -27.45
CA ASP A 29 -10.53 20.97 -27.15
C ASP A 29 -11.44 20.77 -25.92
N GLY A 30 -10.83 20.95 -24.73
CA GLY A 30 -11.50 20.70 -23.44
C GLY A 30 -10.65 20.13 -22.31
N MET A 31 -9.31 20.09 -22.43
CA MET A 31 -8.47 19.67 -21.30
C MET A 31 -8.48 20.72 -20.19
N SER A 32 -9.27 20.44 -19.14
CA SER A 32 -9.08 20.98 -17.80
C SER A 32 -7.58 20.99 -17.45
N LYS A 33 -7.11 22.13 -16.93
CA LYS A 33 -5.72 22.40 -16.56
C LYS A 33 -5.04 21.19 -15.91
N ASN A 34 -3.94 20.74 -16.53
CA ASN A 34 -3.00 19.70 -16.11
C ASN A 34 -3.39 18.24 -16.45
N THR A 35 -2.87 17.72 -17.56
CA THR A 35 -3.19 16.38 -18.09
C THR A 35 -1.96 15.70 -18.73
N ASP A 36 -0.81 15.73 -18.06
CA ASP A 36 0.31 14.84 -18.39
C ASP A 36 0.09 13.45 -17.77
N PHE A 37 -0.77 12.64 -18.39
CA PHE A 37 -0.92 11.23 -18.03
C PHE A 37 0.08 10.36 -18.79
N SER A 38 1.14 9.90 -18.12
CA SER A 38 1.90 8.73 -18.59
C SER A 38 1.14 7.45 -18.22
N ASN A 39 0.12 7.08 -19.00
CA ASN A 39 -0.54 5.79 -18.82
C ASN A 39 0.36 4.68 -19.37
N VAL A 40 1.01 3.92 -18.49
CA VAL A 40 1.80 2.76 -18.86
C VAL A 40 0.90 1.52 -18.78
N HIS A 41 0.33 1.11 -19.91
CA HIS A 41 -0.40 -0.16 -20.00
C HIS A 41 0.54 -1.27 -20.48
N ASN A 42 0.91 -2.17 -19.57
CA ASN A 42 1.75 -3.32 -19.88
C ASN A 42 0.95 -4.63 -19.75
N GLN A 43 0.93 -5.43 -20.81
CA GLN A 43 0.27 -6.74 -20.82
C GLN A 43 1.19 -7.88 -20.32
N GLY A 44 2.46 -7.58 -20.06
CA GLY A 44 3.47 -8.50 -19.52
C GLY A 44 4.05 -8.05 -18.18
N SER A 45 5.31 -8.40 -17.93
CA SER A 45 6.05 -7.97 -16.73
C SER A 45 6.60 -6.57 -16.90
N LEU A 46 6.39 -5.69 -15.92
CA LEU A 46 7.05 -4.38 -15.84
C LEU A 46 8.18 -4.47 -14.82
N ILE A 47 9.40 -4.14 -15.23
CA ILE A 47 10.59 -4.14 -14.37
C ILE A 47 11.20 -2.75 -14.42
N THR A 48 11.37 -2.13 -13.25
CA THR A 48 12.05 -0.85 -13.09
C THR A 48 13.25 -1.05 -12.19
N ILE A 49 14.44 -0.75 -12.70
CA ILE A 49 15.69 -0.81 -11.95
C ILE A 49 16.28 0.59 -11.95
N VAL A 50 16.59 1.11 -10.76
CA VAL A 50 17.20 2.41 -10.59
C VAL A 50 18.44 2.23 -9.73
N SER A 51 19.59 2.69 -10.22
CA SER A 51 20.86 2.60 -9.48
C SER A 51 21.10 3.79 -8.56
N GLY A 52 20.33 4.86 -8.74
CA GLY A 52 20.31 6.04 -7.87
C GLY A 52 18.99 6.16 -7.11
N ASP A 53 18.60 7.40 -6.81
CA ASP A 53 17.43 7.68 -5.99
C ASP A 53 16.12 7.67 -6.80
N VAL A 54 15.04 7.25 -6.15
CA VAL A 54 13.66 7.39 -6.64
C VAL A 54 12.90 8.30 -5.67
N ALA A 55 12.31 9.38 -6.19
CA ALA A 55 11.44 10.26 -5.44
C ALA A 55 10.06 10.30 -6.09
N THR A 56 9.02 10.01 -5.31
CA THR A 56 7.62 10.07 -5.74
C THR A 56 6.89 11.10 -4.90
N SER A 57 6.30 12.11 -5.56
CA SER A 57 5.47 13.12 -4.92
C SER A 57 4.07 13.07 -5.51
N VAL A 58 3.06 12.96 -4.65
CA VAL A 58 1.65 12.91 -5.03
C VAL A 58 0.88 13.84 -4.12
N GLU A 59 0.33 14.92 -4.67
CA GLU A 59 -0.32 15.99 -3.90
C GLU A 59 -1.70 15.61 -3.35
N LYS A 60 -2.35 14.62 -3.95
CA LYS A 60 -3.72 14.20 -3.61
C LYS A 60 -3.73 12.76 -3.10
N ASN A 61 -3.98 11.79 -3.98
CA ASN A 61 -4.21 10.40 -3.61
C ASN A 61 -3.20 9.49 -4.31
N TYR A 62 -2.58 8.59 -3.55
CA TYR A 62 -1.79 7.47 -4.07
C TYR A 62 -2.50 6.17 -3.74
N THR A 63 -2.90 5.42 -4.77
CA THR A 63 -3.54 4.10 -4.63
C THR A 63 -2.65 3.06 -5.28
N LEU A 64 -2.35 2.00 -4.55
CA LEU A 64 -1.63 0.83 -5.04
C LEU A 64 -2.50 -0.41 -4.83
N ASP A 65 -2.99 -0.98 -5.92
CA ASP A 65 -3.75 -2.22 -5.92
C ASP A 65 -2.87 -3.36 -6.40
N VAL A 66 -2.69 -4.37 -5.56
CA VAL A 66 -1.93 -5.59 -5.87
C VAL A 66 -2.83 -6.78 -5.59
N SER A 67 -3.22 -7.51 -6.64
CA SER A 67 -4.08 -8.70 -6.52
C SER A 67 -3.31 -9.96 -6.12
N GLY A 68 -2.02 -10.01 -6.45
CA GLY A 68 -1.10 -11.05 -6.03
C GLY A 68 -0.37 -10.71 -4.74
N ASN A 69 0.93 -10.99 -4.71
CA ASN A 69 1.77 -10.73 -3.54
C ASN A 69 2.54 -9.41 -3.69
N SER A 70 2.65 -8.65 -2.61
CA SER A 70 3.56 -7.51 -2.49
C SER A 70 4.67 -7.85 -1.49
N GLN A 71 5.93 -7.71 -1.90
CA GLN A 71 7.10 -7.87 -1.05
C GLN A 71 7.94 -6.60 -1.13
N GLN A 72 8.32 -6.08 0.03
CA GLN A 72 9.22 -4.94 0.16
C GLN A 72 10.38 -5.34 1.07
N ASN A 73 11.60 -5.18 0.59
CA ASN A 73 12.81 -5.42 1.36
C ASN A 73 13.54 -4.07 1.48
N TYR A 74 13.93 -3.73 2.71
CA TYR A 74 14.65 -2.50 3.01
C TYR A 74 15.93 -2.87 3.75
N ASP A 75 17.09 -2.56 3.18
CA ASP A 75 18.38 -2.97 3.76
C ASP A 75 18.78 -2.10 4.97
N ASN A 76 18.36 -0.84 4.96
CA ASN A 76 18.64 0.11 6.04
C ASN A 76 17.43 0.29 6.95
N GLY A 77 16.54 1.23 6.63
CA GLY A 77 15.38 1.55 7.47
C GLY A 77 14.18 1.99 6.66
N LEU A 78 13.00 1.84 7.27
CA LEU A 78 11.72 2.31 6.76
C LEU A 78 11.11 3.27 7.78
N SER A 79 10.71 4.45 7.33
CA SER A 79 9.93 5.41 8.13
C SER A 79 8.58 5.64 7.45
N ILE A 80 7.50 5.46 8.20
CA ILE A 80 6.13 5.75 7.74
C ILE A 80 5.59 6.84 8.66
N ASN A 81 5.29 7.99 8.07
CA ASN A 81 4.81 9.15 8.81
C ASN A 81 3.44 9.55 8.25
N THR A 82 2.38 9.43 9.06
CA THR A 82 1.04 9.87 8.69
C THR A 82 0.67 11.11 9.49
N ALA A 83 0.07 12.10 8.82
CA ALA A 83 -0.41 13.32 9.50
C ALA A 83 -1.74 13.09 10.25
N LYS A 84 -2.46 12.03 9.89
CA LYS A 84 -3.72 11.61 10.50
C LYS A 84 -3.62 10.10 10.80
N ASP A 85 -4.64 9.34 10.43
CA ASP A 85 -4.76 7.93 10.78
C ASP A 85 -3.88 7.02 9.94
N TYR A 86 -3.43 5.93 10.56
CA TYR A 86 -2.85 4.76 9.92
C TYR A 86 -3.73 3.55 10.25
N SER A 87 -4.19 2.83 9.22
CA SER A 87 -5.05 1.65 9.38
C SER A 87 -4.48 0.47 8.61
N LEU A 88 -4.46 -0.70 9.26
CA LEU A 88 -4.02 -1.96 8.70
C LEU A 88 -5.09 -3.02 8.96
N SER A 89 -5.63 -3.61 7.89
CA SER A 89 -6.58 -4.71 7.96
C SER A 89 -5.94 -5.97 7.40
N VAL A 90 -5.96 -7.05 8.18
CA VAL A 90 -5.37 -8.34 7.82
C VAL A 90 -6.39 -9.43 8.13
N THR A 91 -6.77 -10.20 7.12
CA THR A 91 -7.83 -11.21 7.25
C THR A 91 -7.39 -12.48 7.97
N LEU A 92 -6.11 -12.87 7.81
CA LEU A 92 -5.60 -14.13 8.34
C LEU A 92 -4.63 -13.91 9.51
N ASN A 93 -3.37 -13.59 9.21
CA ASN A 93 -2.31 -13.54 10.22
C ASN A 93 -1.44 -12.30 10.05
N HIS A 94 -1.21 -11.57 11.14
CA HIS A 94 -0.21 -10.52 11.22
C HIS A 94 0.94 -10.97 12.11
N ILE A 95 2.14 -11.13 11.54
CA ILE A 95 3.33 -11.62 12.24
C ILE A 95 4.39 -10.51 12.23
N VAL A 96 4.82 -10.13 13.43
CA VAL A 96 5.89 -9.14 13.62
C VAL A 96 7.04 -9.82 14.35
N LYS A 97 8.22 -9.86 13.70
CA LYS A 97 9.47 -10.35 14.30
C LYS A 97 10.45 -9.20 14.38
N VAL A 98 10.90 -8.88 15.59
CA VAL A 98 11.86 -7.80 15.82
C VAL A 98 13.07 -8.35 16.56
N GLY A 99 14.26 -8.12 16.00
CA GLY A 99 15.50 -8.70 16.53
C GLY A 99 15.99 -8.07 17.84
N GLN A 100 15.57 -6.84 18.15
CA GLN A 100 16.07 -6.11 19.34
C GLN A 100 14.94 -5.55 20.22
N ARG A 101 14.17 -4.56 19.75
CA ARG A 101 13.19 -3.84 20.59
C ARG A 101 12.01 -3.31 19.79
N VAL A 102 10.81 -3.44 20.35
CA VAL A 102 9.58 -2.77 19.89
C VAL A 102 9.19 -1.72 20.92
N VAL A 103 8.74 -0.54 20.46
CA VAL A 103 8.18 0.50 21.31
C VAL A 103 6.86 0.98 20.72
N PHE A 104 5.81 0.96 21.53
CA PHE A 104 4.52 1.59 21.22
C PHE A 104 4.42 2.89 22.01
N GLY A 105 4.60 4.02 21.33
CA GLY A 105 4.36 5.36 21.89
C GLY A 105 2.94 5.80 21.54
N VAL A 106 2.07 5.90 22.55
CA VAL A 106 0.64 6.21 22.34
C VAL A 106 0.24 7.36 23.26
N GLY A 107 -0.52 8.32 22.71
CA GLY A 107 -0.85 9.56 23.42
C GLY A 107 -2.03 9.49 24.39
N ASP A 108 -3.04 8.66 24.09
CA ASP A 108 -4.29 8.65 24.88
C ASP A 108 -4.65 7.26 25.41
N ALA A 109 -4.82 6.26 24.53
CA ALA A 109 -5.17 4.90 24.92
C ALA A 109 -4.56 3.84 24.00
N PHE A 110 -4.05 2.76 24.59
CA PHE A 110 -3.60 1.56 23.88
C PHE A 110 -4.45 0.36 24.31
N SER A 111 -4.93 -0.42 23.34
CA SER A 111 -5.86 -1.53 23.57
C SER A 111 -5.51 -2.72 22.68
N ILE A 112 -5.54 -3.92 23.27
CA ILE A 112 -5.49 -5.20 22.55
C ILE A 112 -6.74 -5.99 22.94
N LYS A 113 -7.50 -6.42 21.94
CA LYS A 113 -8.77 -7.15 22.14
C LYS A 113 -8.73 -8.48 21.38
N CYS A 114 -9.17 -9.54 22.04
CA CYS A 114 -9.28 -10.87 21.46
C CYS A 114 -10.50 -11.60 22.06
N GLY A 115 -11.63 -11.56 21.35
CA GLY A 115 -12.88 -12.10 21.86
C GLY A 115 -13.28 -11.44 23.20
N LYS A 116 -13.38 -12.25 24.26
CA LYS A 116 -13.70 -11.80 25.64
C LYS A 116 -12.49 -11.29 26.43
N SER A 117 -11.29 -11.37 25.85
CA SER A 117 -10.06 -10.93 26.49
C SER A 117 -9.68 -9.53 26.03
N GLU A 118 -9.21 -8.70 26.97
CA GLU A 118 -8.85 -7.32 26.74
C GLU A 118 -7.65 -6.91 27.60
N PHE A 119 -6.69 -6.23 26.99
CA PHE A 119 -5.63 -5.49 27.66
C PHE A 119 -5.74 -4.02 27.25
N THR A 120 -5.82 -3.11 28.22
CA THR A 120 -5.80 -1.66 27.96
C THR A 120 -4.86 -0.91 28.88
N MET A 121 -4.32 0.19 28.37
CA MET A 121 -3.68 1.24 29.15
C MET A 121 -4.10 2.61 28.63
N ASN A 122 -4.13 3.62 29.50
CA ASN A 122 -4.46 4.99 29.12
C ASN A 122 -3.41 6.00 29.60
N LYS A 123 -3.54 7.26 29.17
CA LYS A 123 -2.65 8.37 29.54
C LYS A 123 -2.58 8.66 31.04
N ASP A 124 -3.60 8.27 31.79
CA ASP A 124 -3.66 8.44 33.24
C ASP A 124 -2.89 7.33 33.98
N GLY A 125 -2.35 6.36 33.25
CA GLY A 125 -1.57 5.24 33.79
C GLY A 125 -2.42 4.08 34.32
N GLN A 126 -3.74 4.09 34.10
CA GLN A 126 -4.59 2.95 34.43
C GLN A 126 -4.31 1.81 33.44
N ILE A 127 -4.03 0.62 33.98
CA ILE A 127 -3.87 -0.61 33.21
C ILE A 127 -4.99 -1.57 33.59
N THR A 128 -5.64 -2.17 32.59
CA THR A 128 -6.70 -3.15 32.79
C THR A 128 -6.38 -4.43 32.04
N ILE A 129 -6.51 -5.57 32.72
CA ILE A 129 -6.45 -6.92 32.14
C ILE A 129 -7.80 -7.59 32.43
N ARG A 130 -8.51 -8.00 31.38
CA ARG A 130 -9.80 -8.71 31.49
C ARG A 130 -9.78 -10.00 30.67
N GLY A 131 -10.47 -11.01 31.19
CA GLY A 131 -10.70 -12.30 30.53
C GLY A 131 -11.58 -13.19 31.41
N GLU A 132 -12.08 -14.31 30.88
CA GLU A 132 -12.85 -15.29 31.66
C GLU A 132 -11.98 -15.99 32.71
N ASN A 133 -10.76 -16.37 32.33
CA ASN A 133 -9.76 -16.95 33.20
C ASN A 133 -8.46 -16.17 33.02
N VAL A 134 -7.84 -15.75 34.13
CA VAL A 134 -6.54 -15.06 34.13
C VAL A 134 -5.57 -15.87 34.98
N LEU A 135 -4.62 -16.54 34.32
CA LEU A 135 -3.55 -17.29 34.97
C LEU A 135 -2.28 -16.43 35.00
N VAL A 136 -1.71 -16.24 36.20
CA VAL A 136 -0.45 -15.51 36.40
C VAL A 136 0.57 -16.45 37.03
N GLU A 137 1.57 -16.85 36.26
CA GLU A 137 2.62 -17.78 36.70
C GLU A 137 3.98 -17.09 36.68
N GLY A 138 4.77 -17.31 37.73
CA GLY A 138 6.15 -16.85 37.82
C GLY A 138 7.05 -17.98 38.26
N ALA A 139 8.08 -18.30 37.48
CA ALA A 139 9.00 -19.40 37.78
C ALA A 139 9.80 -19.20 39.08
N GLN A 140 10.10 -17.95 39.44
CA GLN A 140 10.86 -17.61 40.66
C GLN A 140 10.00 -16.89 41.70
N SER A 141 9.33 -15.79 41.31
CA SER A 141 8.44 -15.05 42.22
C SER A 141 7.52 -14.10 41.45
N ILE A 142 6.40 -13.74 42.08
CA ILE A 142 5.54 -12.62 41.69
C ILE A 142 5.58 -11.61 42.86
N LYS A 143 5.85 -10.34 42.56
CA LYS A 143 5.93 -9.27 43.58
C LYS A 143 4.92 -8.18 43.28
N GLN A 144 4.11 -7.83 44.27
CA GLN A 144 3.14 -6.74 44.18
C GLN A 144 3.39 -5.74 45.31
N LYS A 145 3.44 -4.45 44.98
CA LYS A 145 3.57 -3.36 45.94
C LYS A 145 2.54 -2.31 45.62
N SER A 146 1.63 -2.08 46.55
CA SER A 146 0.63 -1.02 46.46
C SER A 146 0.26 -0.56 47.87
N LYS A 147 -0.43 0.58 47.97
CA LYS A 147 -0.98 1.06 49.25
C LYS A 147 -2.12 0.15 49.75
N ARG A 148 -2.85 -0.48 48.83
CA ARG A 148 -4.02 -1.32 49.10
C ARG A 148 -4.13 -2.41 48.03
N ILE A 149 -4.56 -3.59 48.45
CA ILE A 149 -4.90 -4.72 47.58
C ILE A 149 -6.28 -5.19 48.03
N ASP A 150 -7.22 -5.24 47.09
CA ASP A 150 -8.56 -5.76 47.31
C ASP A 150 -8.71 -7.08 46.54
N ILE A 151 -9.02 -8.16 47.25
CA ILE A 151 -9.26 -9.51 46.72
C ILE A 151 -10.61 -9.93 47.30
N ASN A 152 -11.52 -10.34 46.42
CA ASN A 152 -12.86 -10.81 46.78
C ASN A 152 -12.95 -12.32 46.64
#